data_AF-A0A2I3C8S6-F1
#
_entry.id   AF-A0A2I3C8S6-F1
#
_cell.length_a   1.000
_cell.length_b   1.000
_cell.length_c   1.000
_cell.angle_alpha   90.00
_cell.angle_beta   90.00
_cell.angle_gamma   90.00
#
_symmetry.space_group_name_H-M   'P 1'
#
loop_
_entity.id
_entity.type
_entity.pdbx_description
1 polymer ?
#
loop_
_entity_poly.entity_id
_entity_poly.type
_entity_poly.pdbx_seq_one_letter_code
_entity_poly.pdbx_strand_id
1 'polypeptide(L)' 'MADNQFLEGLDVHCVFPVNDAIRDFILTYQQQYKIRSVSFTDAFAQRT' A
#
# COMPACT_ATOMS: atom_id res chain seq x y z
N MET A 1 -0.78 -19.76 -9.62
CA MET A 1 -0.67 -18.54 -8.80
C MET A 1 0.46 -17.76 -9.44
N ALA A 2 0.19 -16.60 -10.04
CA ALA A 2 1.21 -15.86 -10.78
C ALA A 2 2.34 -15.45 -9.83
N ASP A 3 3.58 -15.61 -10.27
CA ASP A 3 4.76 -15.31 -9.46
C ASP A 3 4.70 -13.88 -8.90
N ASN A 4 5.00 -13.75 -7.61
CA ASN A 4 4.90 -12.52 -6.81
C ASN A 4 5.82 -11.37 -7.28
N GLN A 5 6.43 -11.47 -8.47
CA GLN A 5 7.16 -10.39 -9.13
C GLN A 5 6.25 -9.27 -9.66
N PHE A 6 4.93 -9.46 -9.63
CA PHE A 6 3.96 -8.51 -10.19
C PHE A 6 4.08 -7.08 -9.65
N LEU A 7 4.57 -6.91 -8.41
CA LEU A 7 4.62 -5.60 -7.73
C LEU A 7 6.04 -5.04 -7.54
N GLU A 8 7.08 -5.77 -7.97
CA GLU A 8 8.47 -5.33 -7.81
C GLU A 8 8.71 -4.04 -8.61
N GLY A 9 9.24 -3.02 -7.93
CA GLY A 9 9.56 -1.73 -8.54
C GLY A 9 8.36 -0.86 -8.94
N LEU A 10 7.12 -1.25 -8.61
CA LEU A 10 5.92 -0.48 -8.92
C LEU A 10 5.54 0.50 -7.80
N ASP A 11 4.80 1.54 -8.18
CA ASP A 11 4.06 2.37 -7.22
C ASP A 11 2.66 1.80 -7.06
N VAL A 12 2.25 1.58 -5.81
CA VAL A 12 0.95 1.01 -5.46
C VAL A 12 0.14 2.07 -4.72
N HIS A 13 -1.14 2.19 -5.08
CA HIS A 13 -2.07 3.09 -4.40
C HIS A 13 -3.25 2.30 -3.82
N CYS A 14 -3.40 2.34 -2.51
CA CYS A 14 -4.53 1.76 -1.80
C CYS A 14 -5.73 2.71 -1.89
N VAL A 15 -6.69 2.37 -2.76
CA VAL A 15 -7.92 3.15 -3.01
C VAL A 15 -8.96 3.06 -1.89
N PHE A 16 -8.85 2.04 -1.04
CA PHE A 16 -9.74 1.88 0.10
C PHE A 16 -9.14 2.53 1.34
N PRO A 17 -9.95 3.22 2.17
CA PRO A 17 -9.48 3.74 3.44
C PRO A 17 -9.00 2.61 4.34
N VAL A 18 -7.85 2.79 4.97
CA VAL A 18 -7.26 1.82 5.90
C VAL A 18 -7.05 2.47 7.25
N ASN A 19 -7.18 1.68 8.32
CA ASN A 19 -6.73 2.08 9.64
C ASN A 19 -5.21 1.85 9.78
N ASP A 20 -4.63 2.31 10.89
CA ASP A 20 -3.18 2.23 11.11
C ASP A 20 -2.66 0.78 11.13
N ALA A 21 -3.41 -0.14 11.73
CA ALA A 21 -3.02 -1.56 11.76
C ALA A 21 -2.89 -2.18 10.36
N ILE A 22 -3.84 -1.87 9.45
CA ILE A 22 -3.79 -2.36 8.07
C ILE A 22 -2.71 -1.63 7.27
N ARG A 23 -2.52 -0.33 7.51
CA ARG A 23 -1.43 0.46 6.90
C ARG A 23 -0.07 -0.16 7.21
N ASP A 24 0.21 -0.43 8.49
CA ASP A 24 1.48 -1.02 8.93
C ASP A 24 1.70 -2.42 8.37
N PHE A 25 0.63 -3.21 8.32
CA PHE A 25 0.65 -4.53 7.68
C PHE A 25 1.04 -4.43 6.19
N ILE A 26 0.42 -3.53 5.43
CA ILE A 26 0.73 -3.32 4.00
C ILE A 26 2.18 -2.84 3.81
N LEU A 27 2.65 -1.91 4.66
CA LEU A 27 4.01 -1.39 4.58
C LEU A 27 5.07 -2.45 4.89
N THR A 28 4.76 -3.44 5.72
CA THR A 28 5.66 -4.58 5.98
C THR A 28 5.95 -5.36 4.69
N TYR A 29 4.94 -5.52 3.83
CA TYR A 29 5.08 -6.20 2.54
C TYR A 29 5.74 -5.34 1.45
N GLN A 30 5.80 -4.02 1.62
CA GLN A 30 6.51 -3.14 0.69
C GLN A 30 7.97 -3.57 0.54
N GLN A 31 8.63 -3.87 1.66
CA GLN A 31 10.02 -4.32 1.66
C GLN A 31 10.15 -5.74 1.10
N GLN A 32 9.28 -6.65 1.53
CA GLN A 32 9.33 -8.05 1.12
C GLN A 32 9.16 -8.24 -0.40
N TYR A 33 8.28 -7.45 -1.02
CA TYR A 33 8.02 -7.51 -2.46
C TYR A 33 8.75 -6.42 -3.26
N LYS A 34 9.65 -5.65 -2.62
CA LYS A 34 10.42 -4.56 -3.24
C LYS A 34 9.53 -3.57 -4.01
N ILE A 35 8.40 -3.22 -3.43
CA ILE A 35 7.48 -2.22 -3.98
C ILE A 35 8.15 -0.85 -3.83
N ARG A 36 8.19 -0.06 -4.91
CA ARG A 36 8.89 1.24 -4.92
C ARG A 36 8.24 2.22 -3.95
N SER A 37 6.92 2.33 -3.99
CA SER A 37 6.16 3.21 -3.10
C SER A 37 4.75 2.68 -2.86
N VAL A 38 4.22 2.92 -1.66
CA VAL A 38 2.82 2.64 -1.33
C VAL A 38 2.18 3.94 -0.81
N SER A 39 1.08 4.32 -1.43
CA SER A 39 0.28 5.48 -1.03
C SER A 39 -1.15 5.05 -0.66
N PHE A 40 -1.82 5.86 0.15
CA PHE A 40 -3.13 5.53 0.70
C PHE A 40 -4.12 6.64 0.40
N THR A 41 -5.35 6.28 0.06
CA THR A 41 -6.45 7.24 -0.03
C THR A 41 -6.75 7.79 1.36
N ASP A 42 -6.80 9.11 1.45
CA ASP A 42 -7.21 9.82 2.64
C ASP A 42 -8.69 10.22 2.51
N ALA A 43 -9.59 9.25 2.63
CA ALA A 43 -11.03 9.48 2.48
C ALA A 43 -11.66 10.11 3.73
N PHE A 44 -10.98 10.02 4.89
CA PHE A 44 -11.48 10.52 6.17
C PHE A 44 -10.75 11.78 6.66
N ALA A 45 -9.71 12.26 5.98
CA ALA A 45 -9.31 13.66 6.11
C ALA A 45 -10.45 14.54 5.58
N GLN A 46 -11.39 14.82 6.48
CA GLN A 46 -12.30 15.94 6.30
C GLN A 46 -11.43 17.16 5.98
N ARG A 47 -11.62 17.71 4.78
CA ARG A 47 -11.14 19.04 4.43
C ARG A 47 -11.77 20.00 5.44
N THR A 48 -10.96 20.45 6.39
CA THR A 48 -11.25 21.63 7.22
C THR A 48 -11.32 22.87 6.36
#